data_AF-A0AAE8SUG3-F1
#
_entry.id   AF-A0AAE8SUG3-F1
#
_cell.length_a   1.000
_cell.length_b   1.000
_cell.length_c   1.000
_cell.angle_alpha   90.00
_cell.angle_beta   90.00
_cell.angle_gamma   90.00
#
_symmetry.space_group_name_H-M   'P 1'
#
loop_
_entity.id
_entity.type
_entity.pdbx_description
1 polymer ?
#
loop_
_entity_poly.entity_id
_entity_poly.type
_entity_poly.pdbx_seq_one_letter_code
_entity_poly.pdbx_strand_id
1 'polypeptide(L)'
;MSDGKDFPSYDTCKEITDFCRVEFTVYGELFTKGACIFFAAAYLLLLVTQVFFGIKAKTWSFMIWLALGTGFEMVGYAARTIMADNPWKMNAFIIQYLTLLLGPTLVAAAISITFKHIVLWYGPEWSVMRPKLYPWVFVGTDILSILIQVVGGGIMTMNTTGDGGSETSRKLAEVLLIGGVSFQVANMLCCAGLMLVYWQRRKKSVSLVGSHARLGSNDNLEANTLIPGKGYSPSHQSPEARKVRLFVRVVAVAYLAVIIRCCYR
;
A
#
# COMPACT_ATOMS: atom_id res chain seq x y z
N MET A 1 -38.30 33.78 18.81
CA MET A 1 -38.43 32.49 19.51
C MET A 1 -38.31 31.41 18.44
N SER A 2 -37.09 31.16 17.99
CA SER A 2 -36.79 30.04 17.10
C SER A 2 -36.43 28.87 18.00
N ASP A 3 -37.33 27.89 18.13
CA ASP A 3 -36.99 26.57 18.63
C ASP A 3 -36.09 25.89 17.57
N GLY A 4 -34.86 26.37 17.44
CA GLY A 4 -33.79 25.75 16.67
C GLY A 4 -33.13 24.73 17.58
N LYS A 5 -33.55 23.47 17.49
CA LYS A 5 -32.71 22.38 17.99
C LYS A 5 -31.48 22.33 17.07
N ASP A 6 -30.46 23.10 17.40
CA ASP A 6 -29.15 22.94 16.76
C ASP A 6 -28.75 21.47 16.96
N PHE A 7 -28.54 20.74 15.88
CA PHE A 7 -28.01 19.39 15.97
C PHE A 7 -26.50 19.48 16.22
N PRO A 8 -25.91 18.57 17.03
CA PRO A 8 -24.47 18.57 17.27
C PRO A 8 -23.73 18.32 15.95
N SER A 9 -22.99 19.33 15.51
CA SER A 9 -22.23 19.38 14.26
C SER A 9 -20.80 19.85 14.54
N TYR A 10 -19.85 19.55 13.65
CA TYR A 10 -18.45 20.00 13.77
C TYR A 10 -18.25 21.53 13.77
N ASP A 11 -19.26 22.31 13.37
CA ASP A 11 -19.24 23.78 13.50
C ASP A 11 -19.65 24.24 14.91
N THR A 12 -20.56 23.52 15.55
CA THR A 12 -21.12 23.84 16.88
C THR A 12 -20.32 23.19 18.01
N CYS A 13 -19.77 22.01 17.76
CA CYS A 13 -19.08 21.17 18.73
C CYS A 13 -17.57 21.21 18.52
N LYS A 14 -16.84 21.72 19.51
CA LYS A 14 -15.36 21.74 19.51
C LYS A 14 -14.73 20.84 20.56
N GLU A 15 -15.49 20.39 21.55
CA GLU A 15 -15.05 19.53 22.65
C GLU A 15 -16.16 18.56 23.05
N ILE A 16 -15.82 17.55 23.85
CA ILE A 16 -16.78 16.54 24.31
C ILE A 16 -17.63 17.15 25.43
N THR A 17 -18.96 17.15 25.27
CA THR A 17 -19.93 17.67 26.24
C THR A 17 -21.21 16.83 26.15
N ASP A 18 -22.14 16.94 27.11
CA ASP A 18 -23.41 16.18 27.10
C ASP A 18 -24.24 16.39 25.81
N PHE A 19 -24.09 17.57 25.20
CA PHE A 19 -24.66 17.89 23.89
C PHE A 19 -23.81 17.36 22.72
N CYS A 20 -22.48 17.47 22.81
CA CYS A 20 -21.50 17.06 21.80
C CYS A 20 -20.91 15.67 22.10
N ARG A 21 -21.76 14.64 22.07
CA ARG A 21 -21.37 13.25 22.32
C ARG A 21 -20.58 12.63 21.16
N VAL A 22 -19.73 11.66 21.48
CA VAL A 22 -18.84 10.98 20.52
C VAL A 22 -19.63 10.22 19.44
N GLU A 23 -20.84 9.77 19.76
CA GLU A 23 -21.75 9.08 18.83
C GLU A 23 -22.09 9.91 17.59
N PHE A 24 -22.04 11.24 17.68
CA PHE A 24 -22.33 12.15 16.56
C PHE A 24 -21.11 12.47 15.70
N THR A 25 -19.93 11.94 16.06
CA THR A 25 -18.70 12.09 15.27
C THR A 25 -18.62 11.03 14.18
N VAL A 26 -17.78 11.25 13.16
CA VAL A 26 -17.66 10.35 11.98
C VAL A 26 -17.39 8.88 12.37
N TYR A 27 -16.66 8.64 13.47
CA TYR A 27 -16.30 7.30 13.92
C TYR A 27 -17.25 6.71 14.96
N GLY A 28 -18.09 7.53 15.62
CA GLY A 28 -19.03 7.09 16.66
C GLY A 28 -18.41 6.59 17.97
N GLU A 29 -17.10 6.29 18.00
CA GLU A 29 -16.38 5.75 19.15
C GLU A 29 -15.01 6.41 19.36
N LEU A 30 -14.50 6.33 20.59
CA LEU A 30 -13.17 6.82 20.93
C LEU A 30 -12.09 5.78 20.62
N PHE A 31 -11.00 6.23 20.01
CA PHE A 31 -9.82 5.39 19.82
C PHE A 31 -9.06 5.19 21.14
N THR A 32 -8.43 4.02 21.29
CA THR A 32 -7.50 3.78 22.40
C THR A 32 -6.22 4.59 22.18
N LYS A 33 -6.01 5.64 22.99
CA LYS A 33 -4.83 6.54 22.92
C LYS A 33 -3.51 5.78 22.95
N GLY A 34 -3.37 4.81 23.86
CA GLY A 34 -2.15 4.01 24.01
C GLY A 34 -1.78 3.25 22.73
N ALA A 35 -2.76 2.69 22.02
CA ALA A 35 -2.51 1.99 20.76
C ALA A 35 -2.07 2.95 19.65
N CYS A 36 -2.68 4.13 19.58
CA CYS A 36 -2.31 5.14 18.57
C CYS A 36 -0.88 5.66 18.76
N ILE A 37 -0.50 5.96 20.01
CA ILE A 37 0.86 6.38 20.36
C ILE A 37 1.86 5.27 20.04
N PHE A 38 1.55 4.02 20.39
CA PHE A 38 2.39 2.86 20.09
C PHE A 38 2.66 2.74 18.59
N PHE A 39 1.62 2.79 17.75
CA PHE A 39 1.79 2.70 16.30
C PHE A 39 2.53 3.91 15.71
N ALA A 40 2.26 5.13 16.18
CA ALA A 40 2.99 6.32 15.75
C ALA A 40 4.50 6.19 16.05
N ALA A 41 4.86 5.77 17.27
CA ALA A 41 6.24 5.54 17.67
C ALA A 41 6.90 4.39 16.88
N ALA A 42 6.15 3.30 16.63
CA ALA A 42 6.64 2.18 15.82
C ALA A 42 6.95 2.61 14.38
N TYR A 43 6.04 3.34 13.72
CA TYR A 43 6.29 3.85 12.37
C TYR A 43 7.43 4.88 12.33
N LEU A 44 7.60 5.70 13.37
CA LEU A 44 8.74 6.60 13.48
C LEU A 44 10.07 5.82 13.55
N LEU A 45 10.14 4.78 14.39
CA LEU A 45 11.33 3.93 14.49
C LEU A 45 11.64 3.23 13.17
N LEU A 46 10.62 2.71 12.49
CA LEU A 46 10.76 2.09 11.17
C LEU A 46 11.24 3.09 10.12
N LEU A 47 10.69 4.31 10.12
CA LEU A 47 11.07 5.40 9.23
C LEU A 47 12.55 5.76 9.40
N VAL A 48 13.03 5.93 10.64
CA VAL A 48 14.44 6.24 10.90
C VAL A 48 15.35 5.08 10.46
N THR A 49 14.98 3.86 10.83
CA THR A 49 15.76 2.64 10.54
C THR A 49 15.91 2.42 9.04
N GLN A 50 14.82 2.49 8.28
CA GLN A 50 14.88 2.26 6.84
C GLN A 50 15.59 3.39 6.08
N VAL A 51 15.51 4.65 6.56
CA VAL A 51 16.23 5.77 5.94
C VAL A 51 17.73 5.57 6.14
N PHE A 52 18.15 5.19 7.34
CA PHE A 52 19.55 4.86 7.63
C PHE A 52 20.07 3.74 6.71
N PHE A 53 19.34 2.62 6.60
CA PHE A 53 19.72 1.53 5.71
C PHE A 53 19.64 1.91 4.22
N GLY A 54 18.66 2.73 3.82
CA GLY A 54 18.47 3.20 2.45
C GLY A 54 19.62 4.07 1.96
N ILE A 55 20.10 4.99 2.82
CA ILE A 55 21.27 5.82 2.54
C ILE A 55 22.52 4.93 2.40
N LYS A 56 22.74 4.01 3.34
CA LYS A 56 23.88 3.09 3.31
C LYS A 56 23.88 2.18 2.07
N ALA A 57 22.71 1.71 1.65
CA ALA A 57 22.55 0.84 0.49
C ALA A 57 22.44 1.59 -0.85
N LYS A 58 22.39 2.94 -0.83
CA LYS A 58 22.21 3.81 -2.02
C LYS A 58 20.97 3.47 -2.86
N THR A 59 19.93 2.94 -2.24
CA THR A 59 18.67 2.55 -2.90
C THR A 59 17.69 3.73 -2.96
N TRP A 60 18.13 4.86 -3.53
CA TRP A 60 17.44 6.16 -3.49
C TRP A 60 15.95 6.10 -3.82
N SER A 61 15.56 5.48 -4.96
CA SER A 61 14.15 5.44 -5.36
C SER A 61 13.30 4.61 -4.38
N PHE A 62 13.77 3.43 -3.97
CA PHE A 62 13.03 2.59 -3.02
C PHE A 62 12.91 3.27 -1.65
N MET A 63 14.00 3.87 -1.18
CA MET A 63 14.06 4.60 0.08
C MET A 63 13.05 5.75 0.11
N ILE A 64 12.99 6.58 -0.93
CA ILE A 64 12.10 7.75 -0.97
C ILE A 64 10.63 7.32 -0.88
N TRP A 65 10.18 6.38 -1.71
CA TRP A 65 8.78 5.94 -1.72
C TRP A 65 8.38 5.24 -0.41
N LEU A 66 9.27 4.41 0.15
CA LEU A 66 9.02 3.74 1.41
C LEU A 66 9.01 4.73 2.60
N ALA A 67 9.92 5.71 2.59
CA ALA A 67 9.97 6.79 3.58
C ALA A 67 8.73 7.67 3.54
N LEU A 68 8.24 8.02 2.35
CA LEU A 68 6.99 8.74 2.22
C LEU A 68 5.84 7.91 2.77
N GLY A 69 5.67 6.66 2.33
CA GLY A 69 4.57 5.80 2.80
C GLY A 69 4.53 5.63 4.32
N THR A 70 5.66 5.23 4.92
CA THR A 70 5.78 5.11 6.39
C THR A 70 5.70 6.43 7.14
N GLY A 71 6.12 7.54 6.53
CA GLY A 71 5.95 8.88 7.10
C GLY A 71 4.48 9.29 7.16
N PHE A 72 3.72 9.03 6.09
CA PHE A 72 2.27 9.23 6.07
C PHE A 72 1.57 8.37 7.12
N GLU A 73 1.99 7.11 7.32
CA GLU A 73 1.49 6.26 8.41
C GLU A 73 1.72 6.87 9.79
N MET A 74 2.95 7.31 10.06
CA MET A 74 3.31 7.95 11.32
C MET A 74 2.44 9.19 11.57
N VAL A 75 2.29 10.07 10.58
CA VAL A 75 1.45 11.27 10.69
C VAL A 75 -0.02 10.91 10.91
N GLY A 76 -0.51 9.86 10.25
CA GLY A 76 -1.88 9.39 10.42
C GLY A 76 -2.17 8.90 11.84
N TYR A 77 -1.28 8.10 12.42
CA TYR A 77 -1.42 7.65 13.80
C TYR A 77 -1.18 8.77 14.83
N ALA A 78 -0.33 9.75 14.52
CA ALA A 78 -0.17 10.95 15.34
C ALA A 78 -1.45 11.79 15.35
N ALA A 79 -2.05 12.04 14.19
CA ALA A 79 -3.35 12.72 14.08
C ALA A 79 -4.47 11.94 14.78
N ARG A 80 -4.43 10.60 14.73
CA ARG A 80 -5.36 9.73 15.45
C ARG A 80 -5.24 9.83 16.97
N THR A 81 -4.05 10.10 17.47
CA THR A 81 -3.85 10.37 18.90
C THR A 81 -4.55 11.66 19.32
N ILE A 82 -4.46 12.72 18.50
CA ILE A 82 -5.16 13.98 18.74
C ILE A 82 -6.68 13.77 18.70
N MET A 83 -7.17 12.95 17.77
CA MET A 83 -8.60 12.60 17.70
C MET A 83 -9.07 11.74 18.87
N ALA A 84 -8.20 10.91 19.44
CA ALA A 84 -8.52 10.13 20.62
C ALA A 84 -8.70 11.01 21.87
N ASP A 85 -8.08 12.18 21.93
CA ASP A 85 -8.37 13.21 22.95
C ASP A 85 -9.67 13.94 22.63
N ASN A 86 -9.84 14.37 21.38
CA ASN A 86 -10.97 15.17 20.96
C ASN A 86 -11.38 14.83 19.50
N PRO A 87 -12.45 14.03 19.32
CA PRO A 87 -12.89 13.57 18.00
C PRO A 87 -13.60 14.66 17.19
N TRP A 88 -13.92 15.81 17.81
CA TRP A 88 -14.52 16.97 17.14
C TRP A 88 -13.50 17.81 16.36
N LYS A 89 -12.20 17.47 16.41
CA LYS A 89 -11.18 18.20 15.63
C LYS A 89 -11.15 17.75 14.17
N MET A 90 -11.92 18.44 13.32
CA MET A 90 -12.01 18.17 11.88
C MET A 90 -10.65 18.15 11.17
N ASN A 91 -9.74 19.06 11.52
CA ASN A 91 -8.41 19.10 10.90
C ASN A 91 -7.60 17.83 11.19
N ALA A 92 -7.70 17.29 12.41
CA ALA A 92 -7.05 16.03 12.76
C ALA A 92 -7.69 14.85 12.03
N PHE A 93 -9.01 14.87 11.85
CA PHE A 93 -9.74 13.88 11.04
C PHE A 93 -9.25 13.86 9.59
N ILE A 94 -9.22 15.02 8.92
CA ILE A 94 -8.80 15.13 7.52
C ILE A 94 -7.34 14.67 7.35
N ILE A 95 -6.44 15.14 8.23
CA ILE A 95 -5.03 14.74 8.17
C ILE A 95 -4.90 13.23 8.33
N GLN A 96 -5.51 12.65 9.36
CA GLN A 96 -5.49 11.20 9.58
C GLN A 96 -6.04 10.45 8.38
N TYR A 97 -7.21 10.85 7.88
CA TYR A 97 -7.88 10.20 6.78
C TYR A 97 -7.00 10.17 5.53
N LEU A 98 -6.51 11.32 5.07
CA LEU A 98 -5.70 11.43 3.86
C LEU A 98 -4.35 10.70 3.99
N THR A 99 -3.72 10.81 5.16
CA THR A 99 -2.38 10.22 5.38
C THR A 99 -2.44 8.70 5.46
N LEU A 100 -3.41 8.13 6.18
CA LEU A 100 -3.65 6.67 6.19
C LEU A 100 -4.18 6.14 4.86
N LEU A 101 -4.73 7.03 4.02
CA LEU A 101 -5.15 6.71 2.67
C LEU A 101 -3.95 6.53 1.74
N LEU A 102 -3.01 7.48 1.77
CA LEU A 102 -1.80 7.53 0.94
C LEU A 102 -0.68 6.57 1.41
N GLY A 103 -0.59 6.28 2.71
CA GLY A 103 0.45 5.41 3.27
C GLY A 103 0.63 4.07 2.53
N PRO A 104 -0.40 3.21 2.42
CA PRO A 104 -0.26 1.89 1.81
C PRO A 104 0.04 1.94 0.30
N THR A 105 -0.49 2.91 -0.43
CA THR A 105 -0.27 3.03 -1.89
C THR A 105 1.18 3.42 -2.20
N LEU A 106 1.78 4.30 -1.39
CA LEU A 106 3.20 4.67 -1.50
C LEU A 106 4.13 3.50 -1.18
N VAL A 107 3.79 2.69 -0.16
CA VAL A 107 4.54 1.45 0.14
C VAL A 107 4.41 0.45 -1.00
N ALA A 108 3.22 0.29 -1.58
CA ALA A 108 2.99 -0.55 -2.75
C ALA A 108 3.78 -0.08 -3.99
N ALA A 109 3.90 1.23 -4.19
CA ALA A 109 4.73 1.82 -5.23
C ALA A 109 6.22 1.49 -5.03
N ALA A 110 6.73 1.56 -3.80
CA ALA A 110 8.11 1.18 -3.46
C ALA A 110 8.38 -0.31 -3.80
N ILE A 111 7.44 -1.19 -3.46
CA ILE A 111 7.51 -2.63 -3.79
C ILE A 111 7.50 -2.85 -5.31
N SER A 112 6.64 -2.14 -6.04
CA SER A 112 6.53 -2.25 -7.50
C SER A 112 7.80 -1.80 -8.22
N ILE A 113 8.46 -0.74 -7.73
CA ILE A 113 9.77 -0.30 -8.25
C ILE A 113 10.83 -1.36 -7.97
N THR A 114 10.82 -1.97 -6.79
CA THR A 114 11.73 -3.06 -6.45
C THR A 114 11.52 -4.25 -7.37
N PHE A 115 10.27 -4.63 -7.61
CA PHE A 115 9.91 -5.70 -8.53
C PHE A 115 10.39 -5.43 -9.96
N LYS A 116 10.24 -4.19 -10.46
CA LYS A 116 10.77 -3.78 -11.77
C LYS A 116 12.28 -4.07 -11.90
N HIS A 117 13.08 -3.74 -10.88
CA HIS A 117 14.52 -4.01 -10.90
C HIS A 117 14.83 -5.50 -10.86
N ILE A 118 14.07 -6.29 -10.08
CA ILE A 118 14.20 -7.75 -10.05
C ILE A 118 13.91 -8.37 -11.42
N VAL A 119 12.85 -7.92 -12.10
CA VAL A 119 12.49 -8.41 -13.44
C VAL A 119 13.55 -8.03 -14.48
N LEU A 120 14.09 -6.81 -14.41
CA LEU A 120 15.19 -6.39 -15.30
C LEU A 120 16.46 -7.22 -15.06
N TRP A 121 16.75 -7.61 -13.82
CA TRP A 121 17.92 -8.43 -13.48
C TRP A 121 17.78 -9.89 -13.93
N TYR A 122 16.60 -10.49 -13.82
CA TYR A 122 16.36 -11.89 -14.19
C TYR A 122 16.00 -12.13 -15.66
N GLY A 123 15.79 -11.06 -16.42
CA GLY A 123 15.40 -11.13 -17.83
C GLY A 123 13.91 -10.80 -18.03
N PRO A 124 13.57 -9.91 -18.99
CA PRO A 124 12.20 -9.52 -19.30
C PRO A 124 11.43 -10.60 -20.08
N GLU A 125 12.12 -11.65 -20.53
CA GLU A 125 11.65 -12.71 -21.42
C GLU A 125 10.43 -13.48 -20.90
N TRP A 126 10.24 -13.46 -19.57
CA TRP A 126 9.13 -14.14 -18.90
C TRP A 126 7.98 -13.19 -18.49
N SER A 127 8.10 -11.89 -18.78
CA SER A 127 7.13 -10.86 -18.40
C SER A 127 6.02 -10.72 -19.44
N VAL A 128 4.76 -10.79 -18.99
CA VAL A 128 3.56 -10.73 -19.86
C VAL A 128 3.35 -9.33 -20.44
N MET A 129 3.73 -8.27 -19.72
CA MET A 129 3.77 -6.89 -20.23
C MET A 129 5.15 -6.26 -20.01
N ARG A 130 5.38 -5.10 -20.64
CA ARG A 130 6.59 -4.30 -20.45
C ARG A 130 6.71 -3.90 -18.97
N PRO A 131 7.80 -4.29 -18.26
CA PRO A 131 8.01 -4.00 -16.83
C PRO A 131 7.92 -2.50 -16.47
N LYS A 132 8.14 -1.62 -17.45
CA LYS A 132 8.07 -0.16 -17.30
C LYS A 132 6.64 0.40 -17.21
N LEU A 133 5.64 -0.30 -17.75
CA LEU A 133 4.25 0.19 -17.78
C LEU A 133 3.45 -0.21 -16.54
N TYR A 134 3.78 -1.34 -15.90
CA TYR A 134 3.04 -1.80 -14.71
C TYR A 134 2.95 -0.72 -13.62
N PRO A 135 4.05 -0.11 -13.14
CA PRO A 135 3.95 0.86 -12.06
C PRO A 135 3.14 2.09 -12.46
N TRP A 136 3.14 2.47 -13.73
CA TRP A 136 2.49 3.69 -14.20
C TRP A 136 0.98 3.52 -14.29
N VAL A 137 0.52 2.40 -14.87
CA VAL A 137 -0.91 2.06 -14.93
C VAL A 137 -1.47 1.86 -13.53
N PHE A 138 -0.73 1.16 -12.66
CA PHE A 138 -1.18 0.87 -11.31
C PHE A 138 -1.21 2.08 -10.38
N VAL A 139 -0.22 2.96 -10.48
CA VAL A 139 -0.24 4.22 -9.73
C VAL A 139 -1.37 5.13 -10.25
N GLY A 140 -1.63 5.14 -11.56
CA GLY A 140 -2.74 5.89 -12.13
C GLY A 140 -4.12 5.44 -11.62
N THR A 141 -4.35 4.12 -11.59
CA THR A 141 -5.59 3.54 -11.04
C THR A 141 -5.70 3.74 -9.54
N ASP A 142 -4.60 3.65 -8.79
CA ASP A 142 -4.59 3.98 -7.37
C ASP A 142 -4.97 5.45 -7.15
N ILE A 143 -4.36 6.40 -7.86
CA ILE A 143 -4.72 7.83 -7.74
C ILE A 143 -6.21 8.07 -7.99
N LEU A 144 -6.80 7.42 -9.01
CA LEU A 144 -8.24 7.52 -9.26
C LEU A 144 -9.06 7.02 -8.07
N SER A 145 -8.67 5.88 -7.48
CA SER A 145 -9.31 5.32 -6.29
C SER A 145 -9.23 6.26 -5.09
N ILE A 146 -8.10 6.96 -4.94
CA ILE A 146 -7.86 7.92 -3.87
C ILE A 146 -8.77 9.13 -4.06
N LEU A 147 -8.89 9.65 -5.29
CA LEU A 147 -9.76 10.79 -5.57
C LEU A 147 -11.23 10.47 -5.25
N ILE A 148 -11.71 9.29 -5.63
CA ILE A 148 -13.07 8.82 -5.30
C ILE A 148 -13.28 8.83 -3.78
N GLN A 149 -12.30 8.33 -3.02
CA GLN A 149 -12.35 8.30 -1.56
C GLN A 149 -12.27 9.69 -0.94
N VAL A 150 -11.43 10.59 -1.46
CA VAL A 150 -11.35 11.98 -1.00
C VAL A 150 -12.69 12.68 -1.17
N VAL A 151 -13.35 12.49 -2.31
CA VAL A 151 -14.71 13.01 -2.56
C VAL A 151 -15.72 12.39 -1.60
N GLY A 152 -15.71 11.06 -1.42
CA GLY A 152 -16.58 10.38 -0.47
C GLY A 152 -16.41 10.86 0.98
N GLY A 153 -15.16 11.04 1.43
CA GLY A 153 -14.83 11.56 2.76
C GLY A 153 -15.21 13.03 2.94
N GLY A 154 -15.09 13.84 1.88
CA GLY A 154 -15.55 15.22 1.86
C GLY A 154 -17.07 15.31 1.99
N ILE A 155 -17.82 14.51 1.23
CA ILE A 155 -19.29 14.45 1.32
C ILE A 155 -19.72 13.95 2.71
N MET A 156 -19.05 12.92 3.25
CA MET A 156 -19.30 12.43 4.62
C MET A 156 -19.14 13.55 5.65
N THR A 157 -18.05 14.31 5.54
CA THR A 157 -17.76 15.47 6.41
C THR A 157 -18.85 16.55 6.30
N MET A 158 -19.24 16.91 5.08
CA MET A 158 -20.29 17.91 4.85
C MET A 158 -21.64 17.46 5.43
N ASN A 159 -21.98 16.18 5.35
CA ASN A 159 -23.20 15.64 5.96
C ASN A 159 -23.17 15.67 7.50
N THR A 160 -21.99 15.67 8.13
CA THR A 160 -21.83 15.80 9.58
C THR A 160 -21.73 17.26 10.05
N THR A 161 -21.44 18.18 9.14
CA THR A 161 -21.29 19.62 9.46
C THR A 161 -22.54 20.43 9.10
N GLY A 162 -23.28 20.05 8.06
CA GLY A 162 -24.46 20.78 7.57
C GLY A 162 -25.80 20.34 8.18
N ASP A 163 -26.77 21.24 8.11
CA ASP A 163 -28.15 21.04 8.58
C ASP A 163 -28.89 20.04 7.67
N GLY A 164 -28.94 18.77 8.08
CA GLY A 164 -29.77 17.75 7.42
C GLY A 164 -29.21 17.15 6.12
N GLY A 165 -28.00 16.58 6.15
CA GLY A 165 -27.50 15.75 5.05
C GLY A 165 -28.52 14.67 4.65
N SER A 166 -29.01 14.73 3.41
CA SER A 166 -30.04 13.79 2.94
C SER A 166 -29.55 12.34 3.04
N GLU A 167 -30.45 11.40 3.31
CA GLU A 167 -30.12 9.97 3.35
C GLU A 167 -29.39 9.52 2.07
N THR A 168 -29.77 10.10 0.94
CA THR A 168 -29.11 9.93 -0.36
C THR A 168 -27.64 10.35 -0.35
N SER A 169 -27.31 11.49 0.26
CA SER A 169 -25.94 12.02 0.31
C SER A 169 -25.03 11.19 1.22
N ARG A 170 -25.57 10.67 2.33
CA ARG A 170 -24.84 9.73 3.21
C ARG A 170 -24.58 8.40 2.50
N LYS A 171 -25.59 7.83 1.85
CA LYS A 171 -25.44 6.61 1.04
C LYS A 171 -24.44 6.79 -0.09
N LEU A 172 -24.46 7.95 -0.76
CA LEU A 172 -23.48 8.27 -1.80
C LEU A 172 -22.06 8.32 -1.24
N ALA A 173 -21.84 9.00 -0.11
CA ALA A 173 -20.53 9.04 0.54
C ALA A 173 -20.02 7.64 0.89
N GLU A 174 -20.87 6.82 1.51
CA GLU A 174 -20.54 5.43 1.86
C GLU A 174 -20.16 4.60 0.63
N VAL A 175 -20.94 4.67 -0.44
CA VAL A 175 -20.67 3.96 -1.70
C VAL A 175 -19.35 4.43 -2.34
N LEU A 176 -19.04 5.73 -2.31
CA LEU A 176 -17.77 6.26 -2.83
C LEU A 176 -16.59 5.77 -1.99
N LEU A 177 -16.71 5.76 -0.66
CA LEU A 177 -15.67 5.27 0.24
C LEU A 177 -15.40 3.78 0.01
N ILE A 178 -16.45 2.95 0.08
CA ILE A 178 -16.34 1.49 -0.12
C ILE A 178 -15.89 1.17 -1.54
N GLY A 179 -16.45 1.85 -2.55
CA GLY A 179 -16.10 1.65 -3.95
C GLY A 179 -14.64 1.98 -4.24
N GLY A 180 -14.13 3.07 -3.69
CA GLY A 180 -12.73 3.45 -3.84
C GLY A 180 -11.76 2.47 -3.18
N VAL A 181 -12.05 2.02 -1.95
CA VAL A 181 -11.23 0.98 -1.27
C VAL A 181 -11.29 -0.34 -2.04
N SER A 182 -12.47 -0.74 -2.51
CA SER A 182 -12.67 -1.97 -3.29
C SER A 182 -11.86 -1.95 -4.59
N PHE A 183 -11.88 -0.83 -5.30
CA PHE A 183 -11.10 -0.65 -6.53
C PHE A 183 -9.59 -0.66 -6.24
N GLN A 184 -9.16 -0.01 -5.15
CA GLN A 184 -7.76 -0.02 -4.71
C GLN A 184 -7.28 -1.44 -4.39
N VAL A 185 -8.05 -2.22 -3.63
CA VAL A 185 -7.71 -3.62 -3.28
C VAL A 185 -7.70 -4.51 -4.52
N ALA A 186 -8.69 -4.37 -5.41
CA ALA A 186 -8.74 -5.12 -6.68
C ALA A 186 -7.51 -4.85 -7.56
N ASN A 187 -7.08 -3.58 -7.64
CA ASN A 187 -5.87 -3.18 -8.34
C ASN A 187 -4.62 -3.86 -7.75
N MET A 188 -4.49 -3.82 -6.42
CA MET A 188 -3.36 -4.46 -5.72
C MET A 188 -3.33 -5.98 -5.89
N LEU A 189 -4.49 -6.64 -5.88
CA LEU A 189 -4.62 -8.08 -6.12
C LEU A 189 -4.26 -8.45 -7.58
N CYS A 190 -4.69 -7.65 -8.55
CA CYS A 190 -4.30 -7.80 -9.94
C CYS A 190 -2.76 -7.72 -10.12
N CYS A 191 -2.13 -6.74 -9.46
CA CYS A 191 -0.66 -6.64 -9.41
C CYS A 191 -0.03 -7.90 -8.84
N ALA A 192 -0.53 -8.39 -7.70
CA ALA A 192 -0.02 -9.61 -7.06
C ALA A 192 -0.12 -10.80 -8.00
N GLY A 193 -1.26 -10.98 -8.68
CA GLY A 193 -1.49 -12.05 -9.64
C GLY A 193 -0.47 -12.01 -10.78
N LEU A 194 -0.20 -10.84 -11.35
CA LEU A 194 0.79 -10.67 -12.42
C LEU A 194 2.22 -10.98 -11.95
N MET A 195 2.59 -10.55 -10.74
CA MET A 195 3.88 -10.90 -10.12
C MET A 195 4.00 -12.41 -9.88
N LEU A 196 2.92 -13.08 -9.45
CA LEU A 196 2.86 -14.53 -9.25
C LEU A 196 2.98 -15.30 -10.57
N VAL A 197 2.29 -14.86 -11.63
CA VAL A 197 2.39 -15.47 -12.96
C VAL A 197 3.81 -15.39 -13.50
N TYR A 198 4.47 -14.23 -13.39
CA TYR A 198 5.89 -14.07 -13.76
C TYR A 198 6.77 -15.07 -13.01
N TRP A 199 6.57 -15.19 -11.70
CA TRP A 199 7.33 -16.10 -10.85
C TRP A 199 7.11 -17.58 -11.21
N GLN A 200 5.87 -17.99 -11.46
CA GLN A 200 5.52 -19.35 -11.88
C GLN A 200 6.13 -19.70 -13.25
N ARG A 201 6.00 -18.80 -14.24
CA ARG A 201 6.59 -18.97 -15.58
C ARG A 201 8.10 -19.15 -15.47
N ARG A 202 8.77 -18.30 -14.70
CA ARG A 202 10.21 -18.41 -14.46
C ARG A 202 10.61 -19.75 -13.84
N LYS A 203 9.90 -20.21 -12.80
CA LYS A 203 10.18 -21.51 -12.16
C LYS A 203 10.07 -22.67 -13.15
N LYS A 204 9.04 -22.65 -14.00
CA LYS A 204 8.83 -23.69 -15.02
C LYS A 204 10.00 -23.72 -16.01
N SER A 205 10.43 -22.58 -16.51
CA SER A 205 11.52 -22.48 -17.49
C SER A 205 12.88 -22.89 -16.93
N VAL A 206 13.18 -22.52 -15.68
CA VAL A 206 14.41 -22.96 -15.00
C VAL A 206 14.39 -24.47 -14.76
N SER A 207 13.23 -25.03 -14.39
CA SER A 207 13.09 -26.48 -14.19
C SER A 207 13.27 -27.27 -15.49
N LEU A 208 12.72 -26.78 -16.61
CA LEU A 208 12.85 -27.44 -17.91
C LEU A 208 14.30 -27.45 -18.40
N VAL A 209 15.01 -26.32 -18.31
CA VAL A 209 16.44 -26.24 -18.66
C VAL A 209 17.27 -27.17 -17.77
N GLY A 210 16.98 -27.24 -16.47
CA GLY A 210 17.65 -28.16 -15.55
C GLY A 210 17.43 -29.64 -15.89
N SER A 211 16.21 -30.01 -16.29
CA SER A 211 15.91 -31.39 -16.72
C SER A 211 16.61 -31.77 -18.02
N HIS A 212 16.64 -30.87 -19.01
CA HIS A 212 17.36 -31.11 -20.27
C HIS A 212 18.89 -31.21 -20.06
N ALA A 213 19.48 -30.39 -19.19
CA ALA A 213 20.90 -30.47 -18.85
C ALA A 213 21.27 -31.79 -18.14
N ARG A 214 20.36 -32.34 -17.31
CA ARG A 214 20.57 -33.65 -16.66
C ARG A 214 20.46 -34.82 -17.64
N LEU A 215 19.58 -34.72 -18.63
CA LEU A 215 19.44 -35.75 -19.68
C LEU A 215 20.63 -35.73 -20.65
N GLY A 216 21.17 -34.55 -20.99
CA GLY A 216 22.34 -34.40 -21.87
C GLY A 216 23.69 -34.71 -21.23
N SER A 217 23.77 -34.91 -19.91
CA SER A 217 25.03 -35.24 -19.23
C SER A 217 25.46 -36.71 -19.38
N ASN A 218 24.61 -37.57 -19.95
CA ASN A 218 24.93 -38.97 -20.23
C ASN A 218 25.53 -39.19 -21.63
N ASP A 219 25.44 -38.22 -22.54
CA ASP A 219 26.04 -38.29 -23.88
C ASP A 219 27.12 -37.20 -24.01
N ASN A 220 28.37 -37.56 -23.73
CA ASN A 220 29.50 -36.72 -24.11
C ASN A 220 29.74 -36.86 -25.62
N LEU A 221 29.10 -36.01 -26.44
CA LEU A 221 29.64 -35.69 -27.76
C LEU A 221 29.14 -34.32 -28.24
N GLU A 222 30.09 -33.40 -28.34
CA GLU A 222 30.15 -32.26 -29.26
C GLU A 222 28.84 -31.55 -29.62
N ALA A 223 28.60 -30.41 -28.95
CA ALA A 223 27.86 -29.31 -29.55
C ALA A 223 28.45 -27.98 -29.05
N ASN A 224 29.64 -27.65 -29.57
CA ASN A 224 30.03 -26.26 -29.77
C ASN A 224 29.11 -25.66 -30.84
N THR A 225 27.86 -25.34 -30.47
CA THR A 225 26.95 -24.60 -31.33
C THR A 225 26.56 -23.31 -30.62
N LEU A 226 27.20 -22.25 -31.07
CA LEU A 226 26.82 -20.85 -30.98
C LEU A 226 25.35 -20.62 -30.58
N ILE A 227 25.10 -20.29 -29.31
CA ILE A 227 23.91 -19.50 -28.93
C ILE A 227 24.42 -18.14 -28.47
N PRO A 228 24.46 -17.12 -29.36
CA PRO A 228 24.67 -15.76 -28.93
C PRO A 228 23.43 -15.27 -28.19
N GLY A 229 23.58 -14.88 -26.92
CA GLY A 229 22.56 -14.08 -26.22
C GLY A 229 21.88 -14.67 -24.99
N LYS A 230 22.28 -15.83 -24.46
CA LYS A 230 21.75 -16.29 -23.15
C LYS A 230 22.54 -15.68 -22.00
N GLY A 231 21.98 -14.59 -21.47
CA GLY A 231 22.46 -13.96 -20.25
C GLY A 231 22.58 -14.99 -19.11
N TYR A 232 23.76 -14.99 -18.49
CA TYR A 232 24.03 -15.35 -17.11
C TYR A 232 23.06 -16.38 -16.48
N SER A 233 23.42 -17.67 -16.57
CA SER A 233 22.90 -18.68 -15.64
C SER A 233 23.59 -18.46 -14.29
N PRO A 234 22.90 -17.98 -13.23
CA PRO A 234 23.54 -17.90 -11.93
C PRO A 234 23.75 -19.34 -11.47
N SER A 235 25.01 -19.70 -11.26
CA SER A 235 25.44 -20.87 -10.50
C SER A 235 24.41 -21.22 -9.42
N HIS A 236 23.83 -22.42 -9.50
CA HIS A 236 22.64 -22.85 -8.77
C HIS A 236 22.83 -22.96 -7.24
N GLN A 237 23.97 -22.50 -6.71
CA GLN A 237 24.40 -22.71 -5.34
C GLN A 237 25.36 -21.63 -4.81
N SER A 238 25.15 -20.35 -5.13
CA SER A 238 25.83 -19.26 -4.41
C SER A 238 24.98 -18.78 -3.22
N PRO A 239 25.58 -18.41 -2.07
CA PRO A 239 24.84 -17.84 -0.92
C PRO A 239 24.02 -16.59 -1.30
N GLU A 240 24.40 -15.89 -2.36
CA GLU A 240 23.69 -14.73 -2.90
C GLU A 240 22.30 -15.07 -3.45
N ALA A 241 22.16 -16.21 -4.14
CA ALA A 241 20.85 -16.66 -4.64
C ALA A 241 19.87 -16.96 -3.50
N ARG A 242 20.37 -17.43 -2.34
CA ARG A 242 19.55 -17.64 -1.13
C ARG A 242 19.08 -16.32 -0.55
N LYS A 243 19.94 -15.31 -0.48
CA LYS A 243 19.61 -13.95 -0.02
C LYS A 243 18.52 -13.31 -0.89
N VAL A 244 18.65 -13.39 -2.21
CA VAL A 244 17.66 -12.83 -3.15
C VAL A 244 16.31 -13.55 -3.03
N ARG A 245 16.29 -14.89 -2.93
CA ARG A 245 15.03 -15.63 -2.72
C ARG A 245 14.36 -15.28 -1.39
N LEU A 246 15.13 -15.10 -0.32
CA LEU A 246 14.61 -14.66 0.96
C LEU A 246 14.02 -13.25 0.86
N PHE A 247 14.73 -12.33 0.23
CA PHE A 247 14.27 -10.96 -0.01
C PHE A 247 12.93 -10.93 -0.76
N VAL A 248 12.80 -11.69 -1.85
CA VAL A 248 11.53 -11.78 -2.61
C VAL A 248 10.39 -12.32 -1.76
N ARG A 249 10.64 -13.32 -0.90
CA ARG A 249 9.62 -13.85 0.02
C ARG A 249 9.19 -12.80 1.04
N VAL A 250 10.12 -12.07 1.63
CA VAL A 250 9.84 -10.99 2.58
C VAL A 250 9.01 -9.88 1.91
N VAL A 251 9.38 -9.46 0.70
CA VAL A 251 8.62 -8.46 -0.06
C VAL A 251 7.21 -8.94 -0.40
N ALA A 252 7.04 -10.21 -0.75
CA ALA A 252 5.72 -10.78 -1.02
C ALA A 252 4.83 -10.80 0.23
N VAL A 253 5.38 -11.20 1.39
CA VAL A 253 4.66 -11.16 2.68
C VAL A 253 4.31 -9.73 3.05
N ALA A 254 5.23 -8.78 2.88
CA ALA A 254 4.98 -7.37 3.13
C ALA A 254 3.85 -6.84 2.23
N TYR A 255 3.84 -7.20 0.94
CA TYR A 255 2.78 -6.79 0.02
C TYR A 255 1.40 -7.34 0.41
N LEU A 256 1.32 -8.60 0.86
CA LEU A 256 0.09 -9.18 1.40
C LEU A 256 -0.39 -8.44 2.65
N ALA A 257 0.52 -8.06 3.55
CA ALA A 257 0.19 -7.26 4.72
C ALA A 257 -0.38 -5.89 4.35
N VAL A 258 0.14 -5.24 3.29
CA VAL A 258 -0.43 -3.98 2.78
C VAL A 258 -1.85 -4.20 2.24
N ILE A 259 -2.11 -5.28 1.50
CA ILE A 259 -3.46 -5.59 1.00
C ILE A 259 -4.43 -5.77 2.17
N ILE A 260 -4.07 -6.59 3.17
CA ILE A 260 -4.88 -6.81 4.37
C ILE A 260 -5.19 -5.46 5.03
N ARG A 261 -4.17 -4.62 5.21
CA ARG A 261 -4.30 -3.29 5.79
C ARG A 261 -5.20 -2.36 4.97
N CYS A 262 -5.21 -2.46 3.64
CA CYS A 262 -6.15 -1.73 2.80
C CYS A 262 -7.60 -2.22 2.99
N CYS A 263 -7.81 -3.52 3.22
CA CYS A 263 -9.16 -4.07 3.47
C CYS A 263 -9.73 -3.68 4.85
N TYR A 264 -8.88 -3.54 5.87
CA TYR A 264 -9.29 -3.23 7.24
C TYR A 264 -9.22 -1.73 7.60
N ARG A 265 -8.80 -0.88 6.66
CA ARG A 265 -8.78 0.57 6.85
C ARG A 265 -10.19 1.13 6.90
#